data_AF-A0A0G0QLV3-F1
#
_entry.id   AF-A0A0G0QLV3-F1
#
_cell.length_a   1.000
_cell.length_b   1.000
_cell.length_c   1.000
_cell.angle_alpha   90.00
_cell.angle_beta   90.00
_cell.angle_gamma   90.00
#
_symmetry.space_group_name_H-M   'P 1'
#
loop_
_entity.id
_entity.type
_entity.pdbx_description
1 polymer ?
#
loop_
_entity_poly.entity_id
_entity_poly.type
_entity_poly.pdbx_seq_one_letter_code
_entity_poly.pdbx_strand_id
1 'polypeptide(L)'
;MFSPQSVQRCQLRRGMIVIDLRRCFRNPYLNEQHQSLGRIIKKGIRSGSSVVKVGDKVAAVFMVAGNGFSFSDYQPYLQYIVDGGSKTSKKTFFADAVKIQLGIKTNRKNQLKINLWFDFKNDVLWTLTRDNLEVLVSALMSLKSRISQEQKS
;
A
#
# COMPACT_ATOMS: atom_id res chain seq x y z
N MET A 1 1.47 17.01 -8.21
CA MET A 1 0.01 16.72 -8.25
C MET A 1 -0.23 15.24 -7.92
N PHE A 2 -0.75 14.95 -6.73
CA PHE A 2 -1.06 13.60 -6.27
C PHE A 2 -2.29 13.06 -7.03
N SER A 3 -2.22 11.84 -7.58
CA SER A 3 -3.39 11.24 -8.26
C SER A 3 -3.80 9.95 -7.53
N PRO A 4 -4.87 9.99 -6.71
CA PRO A 4 -5.38 8.83 -5.94
C PRO A 4 -5.94 7.68 -6.79
N GLN A 5 -5.84 7.76 -8.12
CA GLN A 5 -6.35 6.75 -9.04
C GLN A 5 -5.43 5.53 -9.14
N SER A 6 -4.15 5.68 -8.76
CA SER A 6 -3.13 4.61 -8.75
C SER A 6 -3.14 3.74 -7.50
N VAL A 7 -3.96 4.06 -6.49
CA VAL A 7 -4.00 3.28 -5.25
C VAL A 7 -4.87 2.04 -5.42
N GLN A 8 -4.33 0.87 -5.11
CA GLN A 8 -5.05 -0.40 -5.17
C GLN A 8 -4.85 -1.20 -3.88
N ARG A 9 -5.92 -1.87 -3.41
CA ARG A 9 -5.82 -2.88 -2.35
C ARG A 9 -5.20 -4.15 -2.91
N CYS A 10 -4.25 -4.74 -2.21
CA CYS A 10 -3.50 -5.87 -2.73
C CYS A 10 -3.04 -6.86 -1.65
N GLN A 11 -2.66 -8.07 -2.05
CA GLN A 11 -1.92 -9.03 -1.24
C GLN A 11 -0.54 -9.24 -1.82
N LEU A 12 0.45 -9.55 -0.98
CA LEU A 12 1.71 -10.11 -1.45
C LEU A 12 1.65 -11.64 -1.34
N ARG A 13 1.80 -12.34 -2.47
CA ARG A 13 1.84 -13.80 -2.54
C ARG A 13 3.00 -14.25 -3.41
N ARG A 14 3.88 -15.09 -2.88
CA ARG A 14 4.99 -15.72 -3.62
C ARG A 14 5.89 -14.72 -4.38
N GLY A 15 6.04 -13.50 -3.85
CA GLY A 15 6.81 -12.42 -4.50
C GLY A 15 6.04 -11.61 -5.55
N MET A 16 4.73 -11.81 -5.66
CA MET A 16 3.85 -11.05 -6.57
C MET A 16 2.82 -10.23 -5.79
N ILE A 17 2.44 -9.09 -6.35
CA ILE A 17 1.29 -8.31 -5.90
C ILE A 17 0.03 -8.86 -6.56
N VAL A 18 -0.93 -9.27 -5.75
CA VAL A 18 -2.26 -9.71 -6.18
C VAL A 18 -3.25 -8.60 -5.82
N ILE A 19 -3.74 -7.87 -6.82
CA ILE A 19 -4.71 -6.79 -6.60
C ILE A 19 -6.10 -7.38 -6.36
N ASP A 20 -6.75 -6.92 -5.29
CA ASP A 20 -8.00 -7.50 -4.77
C ASP A 20 -9.25 -7.14 -5.60
N LEU A 21 -9.16 -6.15 -6.48
CA LEU A 21 -10.33 -5.56 -7.14
C LEU A 21 -10.56 -5.96 -8.61
N ARG A 22 -9.76 -6.86 -9.19
CA ARG A 22 -9.99 -7.34 -10.57
C ARG A 22 -9.61 -8.80 -10.74
N ARG A 23 -10.60 -9.65 -11.08
CA ARG A 23 -10.36 -10.84 -11.91
C ARG A 23 -9.50 -10.38 -13.10
N CYS A 24 -8.45 -11.13 -13.42
CA CYS A 24 -7.55 -10.91 -14.55
C CYS A 24 -8.29 -10.41 -15.80
N PHE A 25 -8.30 -9.10 -16.01
CA PHE A 25 -8.28 -8.57 -17.37
C PHE A 25 -6.81 -8.39 -17.72
N ARG A 26 -6.43 -8.68 -18.96
CA ARG A 26 -5.11 -8.33 -19.51
C ARG A 26 -4.92 -6.82 -19.29
N ASN A 27 -4.29 -6.45 -18.18
CA ASN A 27 -4.28 -5.07 -17.68
C ASN A 27 -2.87 -4.52 -17.88
N PRO A 28 -2.66 -3.44 -18.66
CA PRO A 28 -1.34 -2.87 -18.92
C PRO A 28 -0.56 -2.50 -17.63
N TYR A 29 -1.27 -2.32 -16.52
CA TYR A 29 -0.71 -2.06 -15.19
C TYR A 29 0.05 -3.24 -14.55
N LEU A 30 -0.02 -4.46 -15.10
CA LEU A 30 0.84 -5.58 -14.64
C LEU A 30 2.32 -5.29 -14.90
N ASN A 31 2.63 -4.61 -16.02
CA ASN A 31 3.99 -4.15 -16.30
C ASN A 31 4.41 -3.02 -15.34
N GLU A 32 3.51 -2.11 -15.00
CA GLU A 32 3.77 -1.04 -14.03
C GLU A 32 3.94 -1.56 -12.59
N GLN A 33 3.23 -2.64 -12.22
CA GLN A 33 3.32 -3.31 -10.91
C GLN A 33 4.72 -3.85 -10.63
N HIS A 34 5.27 -4.64 -11.56
CA HIS A 34 6.60 -5.21 -11.42
C HIS A 34 7.68 -4.12 -11.44
N GLN A 35 7.51 -3.09 -12.27
CA GLN A 35 8.45 -1.97 -12.34
C GLN A 35 8.46 -1.15 -11.04
N SER A 36 7.31 -0.91 -10.42
CA SER A 36 7.24 -0.14 -9.17
C SER A 36 7.92 -0.86 -8.00
N LEU A 37 7.66 -2.16 -7.83
CA LEU A 37 8.41 -2.99 -6.86
C LEU A 37 9.91 -3.01 -7.14
N GLY A 38 10.28 -3.19 -8.42
CA GLY A 38 11.67 -3.14 -8.85
C GLY A 38 12.34 -1.81 -8.51
N ARG A 39 11.63 -0.68 -8.67
CA ARG A 39 12.12 0.65 -8.30
C ARG A 39 12.31 0.81 -6.79
N ILE A 40 11.38 0.31 -5.96
CA ILE A 40 11.55 0.30 -4.49
C ILE A 40 12.80 -0.49 -4.12
N ILE A 41 12.96 -1.70 -4.66
CA ILE A 41 14.11 -2.57 -4.39
C ILE A 41 15.41 -1.91 -4.85
N LYS A 42 15.44 -1.36 -6.06
CA LYS A 42 16.61 -0.69 -6.65
C LYS A 42 17.02 0.56 -5.87
N LYS A 43 16.06 1.34 -5.37
CA LYS A 43 16.31 2.52 -4.53
C LYS A 43 16.70 2.14 -3.09
N GLY A 44 16.51 0.90 -2.67
CA GLY A 44 16.73 0.43 -1.29
C GLY A 44 15.45 0.51 -0.47
N ILE A 45 15.06 -0.64 0.09
CA ILE A 45 13.83 -0.79 0.88
C ILE A 45 13.97 -0.02 2.20
N ARG A 46 13.08 0.94 2.44
CA ARG A 46 12.91 1.61 3.73
C ARG A 46 11.49 1.50 4.23
N SER A 47 11.35 1.28 5.52
CA SER A 47 10.07 1.38 6.23
C SER A 47 9.98 2.67 7.03
N GLY A 48 8.75 3.09 7.28
CA GLY A 48 8.44 4.25 8.10
C GLY A 48 6.95 4.28 8.44
N SER A 49 6.51 5.37 9.04
CA SER A 49 5.11 5.56 9.39
C SER A 49 4.67 7.00 9.22
N SER A 50 3.36 7.16 9.10
CA SER A 50 2.66 8.44 9.18
C SER A 50 1.34 8.21 9.91
N VAL A 51 0.49 9.23 9.98
CA VAL A 51 -0.78 9.17 10.69
C VAL A 51 -1.91 9.77 9.86
N VAL A 52 -3.12 9.28 10.07
CA VAL A 52 -4.35 9.90 9.54
C VAL A 52 -5.34 10.12 10.67
N LYS A 53 -6.18 11.14 10.54
CA LYS A 53 -7.17 11.52 11.55
C LYS A 53 -8.58 11.26 11.04
N VAL A 54 -9.45 10.79 11.94
CA VAL A 54 -10.90 10.66 11.71
C VAL A 54 -11.61 11.20 12.96
N GLY A 55 -12.11 12.44 12.88
CA GLY A 55 -12.51 13.18 14.08
C GLY A 55 -11.32 13.36 15.02
N ASP A 56 -11.52 13.09 16.31
CA ASP A 56 -10.46 13.20 17.34
C ASP A 56 -9.55 11.97 17.43
N LYS A 57 -9.79 10.94 16.60
CA LYS A 57 -9.02 9.70 16.62
C LYS A 57 -7.90 9.72 15.58
N VAL A 58 -6.76 9.12 15.94
CA VAL A 58 -5.56 9.04 15.09
C VAL A 58 -5.24 7.57 14.79
N ALA A 59 -5.11 7.23 13.51
CA ALA A 59 -4.65 5.91 13.07
C ALA A 59 -3.22 6.01 12.52
N ALA A 60 -2.36 5.07 12.91
CA ALA A 60 -1.04 4.93 12.33
C ALA A 60 -1.14 4.22 10.97
N VAL A 61 -0.36 4.71 10.00
CA VAL A 61 -0.19 4.11 8.68
C VAL A 61 1.28 3.75 8.52
N PHE A 62 1.56 2.46 8.38
CA PHE A 62 2.90 1.93 8.24
C PHE A 62 3.21 1.73 6.77
N MET A 63 4.37 2.20 6.32
CA MET A 63 4.70 2.32 4.91
C MET A 63 6.04 1.69 4.59
N VAL A 64 6.19 1.26 3.34
CA VAL A 64 7.45 0.83 2.73
C VAL A 64 7.61 1.56 1.39
N ALA A 65 8.78 2.15 1.18
CA ALA A 65 9.15 2.87 -0.03
C ALA A 65 10.67 2.76 -0.29
N GLY A 66 11.15 3.34 -1.39
CA GLY A 66 12.58 3.46 -1.69
C GLY A 66 13.29 4.54 -0.85
N ASN A 67 14.63 4.55 -0.83
CA ASN A 67 15.40 5.66 -0.26
C ASN A 67 15.00 7.01 -0.86
N GLY A 68 15.08 8.07 -0.06
CA GLY A 68 14.71 9.43 -0.44
C GLY A 68 13.21 9.73 -0.37
N PHE A 69 12.38 8.74 -0.02
CA PHE A 69 10.95 8.98 0.23
C PHE A 69 10.72 9.59 1.62
N SER A 70 9.96 10.67 1.67
CA SER A 70 9.57 11.36 2.91
C SER A 70 8.19 10.89 3.37
N PHE A 71 8.16 10.07 4.42
CA PHE A 71 6.91 9.51 4.97
C PHE A 71 6.00 10.57 5.61
N SER A 72 6.58 11.61 6.20
CA SER A 72 5.83 12.75 6.75
C SER A 72 5.14 13.55 5.66
N ASP A 73 5.83 13.79 4.55
CA ASP A 73 5.29 14.61 3.44
C ASP A 73 4.19 13.88 2.67
N TYR A 74 4.07 12.57 2.87
CA TYR A 74 2.99 11.75 2.33
C TYR A 74 1.71 11.80 3.17
N GLN A 75 1.77 12.35 4.39
CA GLN A 75 0.63 12.46 5.30
C GLN A 75 -0.59 13.16 4.68
N PRO A 76 -0.44 14.34 4.02
CA PRO A 76 -1.60 15.06 3.48
C PRO A 76 -2.33 14.25 2.39
N TYR A 77 -1.58 13.45 1.63
CA TYR A 77 -2.16 12.58 0.62
C TYR A 77 -2.94 11.41 1.21
N LEU A 78 -2.40 10.77 2.26
CA LEU A 78 -3.13 9.74 3.00
C LEU A 78 -4.42 10.30 3.62
N GLN A 79 -4.34 11.51 4.18
CA GLN A 79 -5.50 12.20 4.75
C GLN A 79 -6.58 12.48 3.70
N TYR A 80 -6.18 13.00 2.53
CA TYR A 80 -7.08 13.24 1.41
C TYR A 80 -7.85 11.98 0.95
N ILE A 81 -7.20 10.80 0.98
CA ILE A 81 -7.87 9.53 0.64
C ILE A 81 -8.90 9.14 1.71
N VAL A 82 -8.58 9.34 2.99
CA VAL A 82 -9.47 9.05 4.13
C VAL A 82 -10.69 9.96 4.13
N ASP A 83 -10.50 11.25 3.80
CA ASP A 83 -11.56 12.26 3.75
C ASP A 83 -12.51 12.08 2.56
N GLY A 84 -12.28 11.07 1.71
CA GLY A 84 -13.13 10.77 0.57
C GLY A 84 -12.87 11.68 -0.64
N GLY A 85 -11.73 12.36 -0.68
CA GLY A 85 -11.35 13.28 -1.75
C GLY A 85 -11.29 12.64 -3.14
N SER A 86 -11.26 11.31 -3.27
CA SER A 86 -11.30 10.64 -4.57
C SER A 86 -12.54 9.76 -4.73
N LYS A 87 -13.09 9.72 -5.96
CA LYS A 87 -14.07 8.69 -6.37
C LYS A 87 -13.50 7.26 -6.25
N THR A 88 -12.16 7.09 -6.17
CA THR A 88 -11.48 5.82 -5.91
C THR A 88 -11.46 5.40 -4.43
N SER A 89 -11.67 6.30 -3.47
CA SER A 89 -11.79 5.95 -2.03
C SER A 89 -12.87 4.88 -1.77
N LYS A 90 -13.97 4.93 -2.54
CA LYS A 90 -15.04 3.92 -2.51
C LYS A 90 -14.60 2.55 -3.02
N LYS A 91 -13.55 2.47 -3.83
CA LYS A 91 -13.00 1.24 -4.41
C LYS A 91 -11.83 0.69 -3.59
N THR A 92 -10.95 1.53 -3.04
CA THR A 92 -9.76 1.06 -2.28
C THR A 92 -10.09 0.54 -0.88
N PHE A 93 -11.25 0.96 -0.33
CA PHE A 93 -11.68 0.61 1.03
C PHE A 93 -10.74 1.10 2.15
N PHE A 94 -9.78 1.97 1.84
CA PHE A 94 -8.78 2.43 2.81
C PHE A 94 -9.44 3.23 3.94
N ALA A 95 -10.32 4.17 3.63
CA ALA A 95 -11.04 4.96 4.63
C ALA A 95 -11.89 4.07 5.57
N ASP A 96 -12.52 3.02 5.04
CA ASP A 96 -13.29 2.07 5.84
C ASP A 96 -12.37 1.24 6.74
N ALA A 97 -11.21 0.82 6.25
CA ALA A 97 -10.22 0.08 7.04
C ALA A 97 -9.68 0.92 8.21
N VAL A 98 -9.39 2.20 7.97
CA VAL A 98 -8.97 3.16 9.01
C VAL A 98 -10.07 3.28 10.07
N LYS A 99 -11.33 3.48 9.66
CA LYS A 99 -12.46 3.57 10.60
C LYS A 99 -12.61 2.29 11.44
N ILE A 100 -12.48 1.11 10.84
CA ILE A 100 -12.55 -0.17 11.55
C ILE A 100 -11.42 -0.30 12.57
N GLN A 101 -10.18 0.04 12.20
CA GLN A 101 -9.04 0.03 13.13
C GLN A 101 -9.27 0.94 14.33
N LEU A 102 -9.91 2.10 14.10
CA LEU A 102 -10.25 3.07 15.14
C LEU A 102 -11.49 2.70 15.97
N GLY A 103 -12.08 1.52 15.73
CA GLY A 103 -13.31 1.06 16.40
C GLY A 103 -14.55 1.87 16.02
N ILE A 104 -14.53 2.58 14.88
CA ILE A 104 -15.66 3.35 14.36
C ILE A 104 -16.52 2.40 13.53
N LYS A 105 -17.83 2.32 13.84
CA LYS A 105 -18.78 1.49 13.09
C LYS A 105 -18.80 1.90 11.62
N THR A 106 -18.64 0.93 10.75
CA THR A 106 -18.83 1.07 9.30
C THR A 106 -19.95 0.13 8.84
N ASN A 107 -20.59 0.46 7.72
CA ASN A 107 -21.64 -0.39 7.14
C ASN A 107 -21.08 -1.69 6.52
N ARG A 108 -19.76 -1.92 6.56
CA ARG A 108 -19.09 -3.06 5.93
C ARG A 108 -18.55 -4.02 6.98
N LYS A 109 -19.43 -4.89 7.49
CA LYS A 109 -19.12 -5.75 8.66
C LYS A 109 -18.07 -6.85 8.46
N ASN A 110 -17.71 -7.29 7.26
CA ASN A 110 -16.95 -8.56 7.11
C ASN A 110 -15.99 -8.69 5.90
N GLN A 111 -15.69 -7.61 5.17
CA GLN A 111 -15.06 -7.74 3.84
C GLN A 111 -13.59 -7.32 3.74
N LEU A 112 -12.95 -6.88 4.82
CA LEU A 112 -11.56 -6.40 4.78
C LEU A 112 -10.60 -7.46 5.34
N LYS A 113 -10.44 -8.58 4.63
CA LYS A 113 -9.39 -9.57 4.97
C LYS A 113 -7.97 -9.10 4.59
N ILE A 114 -7.88 -8.02 3.82
CA ILE A 114 -6.65 -7.54 3.21
C ILE A 114 -6.41 -6.11 3.67
N ASN A 115 -5.31 -5.91 4.41
CA ASN A 115 -4.88 -4.63 4.97
C ASN A 115 -3.57 -4.15 4.34
N LEU A 116 -3.47 -4.28 3.02
CA LEU A 116 -2.31 -3.86 2.25
C LEU A 116 -2.78 -3.06 1.04
N TRP A 117 -2.13 -1.94 0.80
CA TRP A 117 -2.39 -1.04 -0.32
C TRP A 117 -1.10 -0.68 -1.01
N PHE A 118 -1.19 -0.43 -2.31
CA PHE A 118 -0.08 0.05 -3.10
C PHE A 118 -0.49 1.26 -3.91
N ASP A 119 0.28 2.34 -3.79
CA ASP A 119 0.30 3.42 -4.76
C ASP A 119 1.43 3.22 -5.78
N PHE A 120 1.06 2.77 -6.98
CA PHE A 120 1.99 2.51 -8.07
C PHE A 120 2.69 3.77 -8.60
N LYS A 121 2.05 4.94 -8.47
CA LYS A 121 2.61 6.19 -8.98
C LYS A 121 3.72 6.71 -8.08
N ASN A 122 3.55 6.53 -6.78
CA ASN A 122 4.49 7.02 -5.77
C ASN A 122 5.49 5.95 -5.29
N ASP A 123 5.36 4.70 -5.76
CA ASP A 123 6.17 3.57 -5.33
C ASP A 123 6.08 3.35 -3.80
N VAL A 124 4.86 3.38 -3.23
CA VAL A 124 4.63 3.24 -1.78
C VAL A 124 3.64 2.14 -1.46
N LEU A 125 4.09 1.14 -0.70
CA LEU A 125 3.24 0.13 -0.09
C LEU A 125 2.88 0.54 1.33
N TRP A 126 1.66 0.28 1.78
CA TRP A 126 1.28 0.56 3.17
C TRP A 126 0.28 -0.42 3.76
N THR A 127 0.23 -0.39 5.08
CA THR A 127 -0.66 -1.17 5.93
C THR A 127 -1.03 -0.37 7.18
N LEU A 128 -1.97 -0.90 7.95
CA LEU A 128 -2.50 -0.28 9.17
C LEU A 128 -1.96 -0.92 10.45
N THR A 129 -1.21 -2.02 10.37
CA THR A 129 -0.65 -2.71 11.55
C THR A 129 0.85 -2.95 11.40
N ARG A 130 1.55 -2.97 12.52
CA ARG A 130 3.01 -3.20 12.55
C ARG A 130 3.37 -4.61 12.10
N ASP A 131 2.61 -5.62 12.49
CA ASP A 131 2.85 -7.01 12.09
C ASP A 131 2.80 -7.16 10.56
N ASN A 132 1.84 -6.51 9.91
CA ASN A 132 1.74 -6.53 8.46
C ASN A 132 2.90 -5.77 7.80
N LEU A 133 3.47 -4.75 8.46
CA LEU A 133 4.66 -4.05 7.97
C LEU A 133 5.86 -5.00 7.98
N GLU A 134 6.04 -5.76 9.05
CA GLU A 134 7.15 -6.72 9.17
C GLU A 134 7.05 -7.82 8.11
N VAL A 135 5.83 -8.36 7.91
CA VAL A 135 5.54 -9.34 6.84
C VAL A 135 5.82 -8.73 5.46
N LEU A 136 5.40 -7.48 5.22
CA LEU A 136 5.62 -6.75 3.98
C LEU A 136 7.11 -6.56 3.68
N VAL A 137 7.90 -6.09 4.66
CA VAL A 137 9.34 -5.89 4.53
C VAL A 137 10.04 -7.23 4.26
N SER A 138 9.71 -8.28 5.01
CA SER A 138 10.27 -9.63 4.82
C SER A 138 9.99 -10.18 3.41
N ALA A 139 8.76 -10.00 2.91
CA ALA A 139 8.40 -10.41 1.56
C ALA A 139 9.20 -9.66 0.47
N LEU A 140 9.41 -8.35 0.64
CA LEU A 140 10.19 -7.54 -0.29
C LEU A 140 11.68 -7.87 -0.27
N MET A 141 12.24 -8.14 0.92
CA MET A 141 13.63 -8.60 1.07
C MET A 141 13.84 -9.97 0.41
N SER A 142 12.89 -10.89 0.59
CA SER A 142 12.92 -12.21 -0.08
C SER A 142 12.87 -12.06 -1.62
N LEU A 143 12.06 -11.13 -2.13
CA LEU A 143 12.00 -10.83 -3.56
C LEU A 143 13.32 -10.24 -4.08
N LYS A 144 13.93 -9.31 -3.34
CA LYS A 144 15.25 -8.74 -3.66
C LYS A 144 16.31 -9.83 -3.82
N SER A 145 16.36 -10.79 -2.90
CA SER A 145 17.30 -11.91 -2.94
C SER A 145 17.12 -12.77 -4.20
N ARG A 146 15.87 -13.10 -4.55
CA ARG A 146 15.56 -13.89 -5.75
C ARG A 146 15.98 -13.19 -7.05
N ILE A 147 15.63 -11.90 -7.19
CA ILE A 147 16.04 -11.09 -8.36
C ILE A 147 17.56 -11.06 -8.49
N SER A 148 18.28 -10.97 -7.38
CA SER A 148 19.75 -10.93 -7.37
C SER A 148 20.38 -12.28 -7.77
N GLN A 149 19.70 -13.40 -7.50
CA GLN A 149 20.14 -14.74 -7.89
C GLN A 149 19.90 -14.99 -9.38
N GLU A 150 18.75 -14.57 -9.92
CA GLU A 150 18.41 -14.71 -11.34
C GLU A 150 19.32 -13.90 -12.26
N GLN A 151 19.93 -12.81 -11.78
CA GLN A 151 20.90 -12.01 -12.55
C GLN A 151 22.32 -12.60 -12.61
N LYS A 152 22.60 -13.65 -11.82
CA LYS A 152 23.92 -14.30 -11.75
C LYS A 152 23.97 -15.66 -12.45
N SER A 153 22.82 -16.20 -12.85
CA SER A 153 22.65 -17.45 -13.60
C SER A 153 22.50 -17.18 -15.08
#